data_AF-K2EWU5-F1
#
_entry.id   AF-K2EWU5-F1
#
_cell.length_a   1.000
_cell.length_b   1.000
_cell.length_c   1.000
_cell.angle_alpha   90.00
_cell.angle_beta   90.00
_cell.angle_gamma   90.00
#
_symmetry.space_group_name_H-M   'P 1'
#
loop_
_entity.id
_entity.type
_entity.pdbx_description
1 polymer ?
#
loop_
_entity_poly.entity_id
_entity_poly.type
_entity_poly.pdbx_seq_one_letter_code
_entity_poly.pdbx_strand_id
1 'polypeptide(L)'
;MATIETRRSADGTTGYRAKVRLKGFPSQSATFERKTDAKEWAKQTEASIREGRYFKTAEAKKHTVSDLIDRYLREIEKKNYKRFVDVKKLLNWWRGELGPYLLSDLTRALIIERRDKLLSSRARGIGQRSPATVNRYMLALGHALTIAANEWEWIHENPMRKISNLPEPRGRIRCLSDEERERLLEACKASTNPYLHTLVVLALSTGARYGELVKLRWNDIDWDRKVITLHDTKNKERRLLPLMHYALELMETHHKARILASDLVFPSPSNLMRPWNSRTSWVSVL
;
A
#
# COMPACT_ATOMS: atom_id res chain seq x y z
N MET A 1 -8.12 -39.37 -20.07
CA MET A 1 -9.41 -40.06 -19.95
C MET A 1 -9.61 -40.43 -18.50
N ALA A 2 -10.81 -40.13 -17.99
CA ALA A 2 -11.22 -40.57 -16.67
C ALA A 2 -11.60 -42.05 -16.67
N THR A 3 -11.13 -42.79 -15.67
CA THR A 3 -11.48 -44.19 -15.43
C THR A 3 -12.17 -44.31 -14.08
N ILE A 4 -13.25 -45.09 -14.00
CA ILE A 4 -13.96 -45.36 -12.74
C ILE A 4 -13.78 -46.83 -12.40
N GLU A 5 -13.11 -47.08 -11.28
CA GLU A 5 -12.88 -48.41 -10.73
C GLU A 5 -13.94 -48.70 -9.66
N THR A 6 -14.60 -49.85 -9.75
CA THR A 6 -15.50 -50.33 -8.70
C THR A 6 -14.69 -51.11 -7.66
N ARG A 7 -14.83 -50.77 -6.38
CA ARG A 7 -14.19 -51.46 -5.27
C ARG A 7 -15.25 -52.00 -4.32
N ARG A 8 -15.17 -53.29 -3.98
CA ARG A 8 -16.00 -53.89 -2.94
C ARG A 8 -15.19 -53.98 -1.65
N SER A 9 -15.74 -53.46 -0.57
CA SER A 9 -15.16 -53.59 0.78
C SER A 9 -15.50 -54.96 1.38
N ALA A 10 -14.74 -55.36 2.41
CA ALA A 10 -14.99 -56.60 3.14
C ALA A 10 -16.41 -56.68 3.72
N ASP A 11 -16.99 -55.52 4.06
CA ASP A 11 -18.36 -55.38 4.62
C ASP A 11 -19.47 -55.42 3.55
N GLY A 12 -19.15 -55.78 2.29
CA GLY A 12 -20.13 -55.89 1.18
C GLY A 12 -20.55 -54.56 0.54
N THR A 13 -20.12 -53.42 1.09
CA THR A 13 -20.38 -52.10 0.50
C THR A 13 -19.57 -51.87 -0.79
N THR A 14 -20.20 -51.23 -1.78
CA THR A 14 -19.58 -50.93 -3.07
C THR A 14 -19.19 -49.45 -3.13
N GLY A 15 -17.90 -49.16 -3.26
CA GLY A 15 -17.36 -47.84 -3.50
C GLY A 15 -16.87 -47.67 -4.95
N TYR A 16 -16.85 -46.44 -5.43
CA TYR A 16 -16.42 -46.08 -6.79
C TYR A 16 -15.23 -45.12 -6.71
N ARG A 17 -14.07 -45.53 -7.22
CA ARG A 17 -12.88 -44.69 -7.30
C ARG A 17 -12.75 -44.11 -8.70
N ALA A 18 -12.90 -42.80 -8.83
CA ALA A 18 -12.62 -42.08 -10.07
C ALA A 18 -11.13 -41.71 -10.15
N LYS A 19 -10.50 -41.94 -11.30
CA LYS A 19 -9.12 -41.53 -11.62
C LYS A 19 -9.12 -40.68 -12.89
N VAL A 20 -8.62 -39.45 -12.81
CA VAL A 20 -8.45 -38.55 -13.95
C VAL A 20 -6.98 -38.50 -14.34
N ARG A 21 -6.66 -38.94 -15.56
CA ARG A 21 -5.32 -38.84 -16.17
C ARG A 21 -5.39 -37.99 -17.44
N LEU A 22 -4.72 -36.85 -17.41
CA LEU A 22 -4.54 -35.93 -18.54
C LEU A 22 -3.04 -35.74 -18.78
N LYS A 23 -2.61 -35.78 -20.05
CA LYS A 23 -1.20 -35.60 -20.43
C LYS A 23 -0.74 -34.21 -19.97
N GLY A 24 0.42 -34.14 -19.29
CA GLY A 24 0.97 -32.89 -18.75
C GLY A 24 0.50 -32.51 -17.35
N PHE A 25 -0.38 -33.30 -16.71
CA PHE A 25 -0.86 -33.03 -15.36
C PHE A 25 -0.74 -34.26 -14.45
N PRO A 26 -0.50 -34.09 -13.13
CA PRO A 26 -0.46 -35.21 -12.18
C PRO A 26 -1.81 -35.91 -12.09
N SER A 27 -1.80 -37.25 -11.97
CA SER A 27 -3.01 -38.05 -11.88
C SER A 27 -3.82 -37.70 -10.62
N GLN A 28 -5.10 -37.44 -10.78
CA GLN A 28 -6.02 -37.14 -9.68
C GLN A 28 -6.92 -38.34 -9.41
N SER A 29 -7.24 -38.62 -8.14
CA SER A 29 -8.21 -39.65 -7.81
C SER A 29 -9.03 -39.31 -6.58
N ALA A 30 -10.32 -39.64 -6.60
CA ALA A 30 -11.23 -39.52 -5.47
C ALA A 30 -12.17 -40.74 -5.42
N THR A 31 -12.71 -41.03 -4.24
CA THR A 31 -13.57 -42.19 -3.99
C THR A 31 -14.95 -41.72 -3.52
N PHE A 32 -16.01 -42.36 -4.03
CA PHE A 32 -17.41 -42.01 -3.81
C PHE A 32 -18.26 -43.25 -3.54
N GLU A 33 -19.39 -43.08 -2.86
CA GLU A 33 -20.36 -44.17 -2.61
C GLU A 33 -21.25 -44.45 -3.83
N ARG A 34 -21.51 -43.43 -4.67
CA ARG A 34 -22.37 -43.54 -5.85
C ARG A 34 -21.58 -43.40 -7.15
N LYS A 35 -21.91 -44.23 -8.14
CA LYS A 35 -21.28 -44.21 -9.48
C LYS A 35 -21.55 -42.91 -10.23
N THR A 36 -22.73 -42.31 -10.01
CA THR A 36 -23.13 -41.02 -10.59
C THR A 36 -22.22 -39.91 -10.13
N ASP A 37 -21.95 -39.84 -8.83
CA ASP A 37 -21.15 -38.78 -8.21
C ASP A 37 -19.68 -38.90 -8.65
N ALA A 38 -19.17 -40.14 -8.77
CA ALA A 38 -17.86 -40.41 -9.34
C ALA A 38 -17.73 -39.95 -10.81
N LYS A 39 -18.79 -40.12 -11.63
CA LYS A 39 -18.84 -39.64 -13.01
C LYS A 39 -18.88 -38.11 -13.07
N GLU A 40 -19.74 -37.48 -12.28
CA GLU A 40 -19.90 -36.03 -12.22
C GLU A 40 -18.60 -35.35 -11.79
N TRP A 41 -17.98 -35.86 -10.72
CA TRP A 41 -16.68 -35.38 -10.23
C TRP A 41 -15.58 -35.53 -11.29
N ALA A 42 -15.52 -36.68 -11.97
CA ALA A 42 -14.51 -36.92 -13.00
C ALA A 42 -14.68 -35.95 -14.18
N LYS A 43 -15.92 -35.70 -14.61
CA LYS A 43 -16.24 -34.76 -15.70
C LYS A 43 -15.89 -33.31 -15.31
N GLN A 44 -16.28 -32.87 -14.11
CA GLN A 44 -15.94 -31.53 -13.60
C GLN A 44 -14.44 -31.34 -13.41
N THR A 45 -13.73 -32.38 -12.95
CA THR A 45 -12.28 -32.36 -12.76
C THR A 45 -11.55 -32.30 -14.11
N GLU A 46 -11.94 -33.12 -15.10
CA GLU A 46 -11.38 -33.02 -16.46
C GLU A 46 -11.61 -31.62 -17.08
N ALA A 47 -12.82 -31.08 -16.96
CA ALA A 47 -13.14 -29.74 -17.45
C ALA A 47 -12.31 -28.66 -16.73
N SER A 48 -12.24 -28.71 -15.41
CA SER A 48 -11.49 -27.75 -14.60
C SER A 48 -9.98 -27.82 -14.84
N ILE A 49 -9.41 -28.99 -15.14
CA ILE A 49 -8.00 -29.13 -15.49
C ILE A 49 -7.74 -28.54 -16.89
N ARG A 50 -8.60 -28.83 -17.87
CA ARG A 50 -8.49 -28.26 -19.24
C ARG A 50 -8.61 -26.74 -19.24
N GLU A 51 -9.47 -26.20 -18.37
CA GLU A 51 -9.66 -24.76 -18.20
C GLU A 51 -8.61 -24.11 -17.27
N GLY A 52 -7.67 -24.88 -16.70
CA GLY A 52 -6.63 -24.37 -15.80
C GLY A 52 -7.13 -23.93 -14.41
N ARG A 53 -8.39 -24.23 -14.06
CA ARG A 53 -9.04 -23.82 -12.80
C ARG A 53 -8.81 -24.80 -11.64
N TYR A 54 -8.51 -26.06 -11.95
CA TYR A 54 -8.45 -27.13 -10.94
C TYR A 54 -7.36 -26.92 -9.89
N PHE A 55 -6.11 -26.69 -10.30
CA PHE A 55 -4.98 -26.52 -9.36
C PHE A 55 -5.15 -25.27 -8.50
N LYS A 56 -5.63 -24.17 -9.07
CA LYS A 56 -5.91 -22.92 -8.34
C LYS A 56 -7.04 -23.08 -7.31
N THR A 57 -8.02 -23.93 -7.60
CA THR A 57 -9.10 -24.26 -6.65
C THR A 57 -8.63 -25.18 -5.53
N ALA A 58 -7.66 -26.07 -5.79
CA ALA A 58 -7.08 -26.95 -4.78
C ALA A 58 -6.15 -26.20 -3.83
N GLU A 59 -5.32 -25.28 -4.34
CA GLU A 59 -4.46 -24.43 -3.50
C GLU A 59 -5.28 -23.48 -2.63
N ALA A 60 -6.37 -22.91 -3.14
CA ALA A 60 -7.25 -22.02 -2.36
C ALA A 60 -7.90 -22.71 -1.13
N LYS A 61 -7.95 -24.05 -1.11
CA LYS A 61 -8.43 -24.84 0.03
C LYS A 61 -7.35 -25.16 1.07
N LYS A 62 -6.07 -24.90 0.75
CA LYS A 62 -4.93 -25.18 1.64
C LYS A 62 -4.48 -23.96 2.44
N HIS A 63 -4.68 -22.77 1.88
CA HIS A 63 -4.19 -21.52 2.46
C HIS A 63 -5.32 -20.69 3.03
N THR A 64 -5.06 -20.09 4.19
CA THR A 64 -5.93 -19.09 4.82
C THR A 64 -5.57 -17.68 4.39
N VAL A 65 -6.43 -16.71 4.71
CA VAL A 65 -6.11 -15.28 4.56
C VAL A 65 -4.92 -14.89 5.43
N SER A 66 -4.74 -15.51 6.60
CA SER A 66 -3.55 -15.27 7.45
C SER A 66 -2.27 -15.68 6.74
N ASP A 67 -2.25 -16.87 6.11
CA ASP A 67 -1.09 -17.36 5.36
C ASP A 67 -0.73 -16.42 4.22
N LEU A 68 -1.75 -15.93 3.50
CA LEU A 68 -1.60 -14.97 2.41
C LEU A 68 -0.96 -13.67 2.91
N ILE A 69 -1.48 -13.11 4.00
CA ILE A 69 -0.97 -11.85 4.57
C ILE A 69 0.46 -12.05 5.10
N ASP A 70 0.73 -13.13 5.82
CA ASP A 70 2.02 -13.39 6.44
C ASP A 70 3.11 -13.65 5.37
N ARG A 71 2.78 -14.35 4.28
CA ARG A 71 3.66 -14.46 3.11
C ARG A 71 3.87 -13.12 2.43
N TYR A 72 2.80 -12.38 2.15
CA TYR A 72 2.88 -11.11 1.44
C TYR A 72 3.76 -10.10 2.17
N LEU A 73 3.55 -9.97 3.49
CA LEU A 73 4.34 -9.10 4.36
C LEU A 73 5.82 -9.46 4.35
N ARG A 74 6.18 -10.74 4.41
CA ARG A 74 7.57 -11.20 4.31
C ARG A 74 8.21 -10.82 2.97
N GLU A 75 7.48 -10.91 1.87
CA GLU A 75 8.00 -10.56 0.55
C GLU A 75 8.22 -9.06 0.36
N ILE A 76 7.29 -8.22 0.82
CA ILE A 76 7.45 -6.76 0.71
C ILE A 76 8.48 -6.19 1.71
N GLU A 77 8.68 -6.86 2.85
CA GLU A 77 9.73 -6.53 3.83
C GLU A 77 11.11 -6.77 3.21
N LYS A 78 11.33 -7.93 2.59
CA LYS A 78 12.58 -8.25 1.86
C LYS A 78 12.90 -7.25 0.75
N LYS A 79 11.86 -6.71 0.09
CA LYS A 79 12.00 -5.70 -0.97
C LYS A 79 12.23 -4.27 -0.44
N ASN A 80 12.41 -4.08 0.87
CA ASN A 80 12.59 -2.78 1.52
C ASN A 80 11.54 -1.74 1.09
N TYR A 81 10.27 -2.18 1.01
CA TYR A 81 9.21 -1.31 0.54
C TYR A 81 9.03 -0.10 1.49
N LYS A 82 9.19 1.13 0.97
CA LYS A 82 9.18 2.38 1.76
C LYS A 82 7.97 2.54 2.69
N ARG A 83 6.83 1.93 2.34
CA ARG A 83 5.56 2.00 3.10
C ARG A 83 5.23 0.70 3.84
N PHE A 84 6.22 -0.16 4.10
CA PHE A 84 6.02 -1.45 4.76
C PHE A 84 5.23 -1.32 6.07
N VAL A 85 5.65 -0.42 6.97
CA VAL A 85 5.01 -0.22 8.28
C VAL A 85 3.53 0.14 8.14
N ASP A 86 3.19 1.01 7.18
CA ASP A 86 1.82 1.42 6.93
C ASP A 86 1.01 0.25 6.37
N VAL A 87 1.52 -0.44 5.35
CA VAL A 87 0.84 -1.60 4.74
C VAL A 87 0.64 -2.73 5.76
N LYS A 88 1.63 -3.00 6.61
CA LYS A 88 1.55 -3.98 7.70
C LYS A 88 0.42 -3.66 8.66
N LYS A 89 0.26 -2.39 9.07
CA LYS A 89 -0.87 -1.97 9.92
C LYS A 89 -2.23 -2.19 9.24
N LEU A 90 -2.34 -1.88 7.95
CA LEU A 90 -3.59 -2.07 7.19
C LEU A 90 -3.95 -3.56 7.06
N LEU A 91 -2.98 -4.41 6.71
CA LEU A 91 -3.19 -5.84 6.54
C LEU A 91 -3.41 -6.57 7.86
N ASN A 92 -2.78 -6.14 8.96
CA ASN A 92 -3.02 -6.74 10.28
C ASN A 92 -4.48 -6.59 10.73
N TRP A 93 -5.16 -5.50 10.33
CA TRP A 93 -6.59 -5.37 10.57
C TRP A 93 -7.38 -6.43 9.79
N TRP A 94 -7.08 -6.62 8.50
CA TRP A 94 -7.70 -7.68 7.69
C TRP A 94 -7.40 -9.08 8.22
N ARG A 95 -6.19 -9.31 8.73
CA ARG A 95 -5.81 -10.56 9.40
C ARG A 95 -6.69 -10.84 10.62
N GLY A 96 -7.03 -9.82 11.40
CA GLY A 96 -7.95 -9.96 12.53
C GLY A 96 -9.39 -10.28 12.11
N GLU A 97 -9.83 -9.76 10.96
CA GLU A 97 -11.23 -9.89 10.50
C GLU A 97 -11.50 -11.11 9.63
N LEU A 98 -10.52 -11.51 8.81
CA LEU A 98 -10.65 -12.55 7.79
C LEU A 98 -9.62 -13.67 7.96
N GLY A 99 -8.68 -13.56 8.89
CA GLY A 99 -7.51 -14.43 9.01
C GLY A 99 -7.80 -15.93 8.97
N PRO A 100 -8.78 -16.46 9.73
CA PRO A 100 -9.08 -17.88 9.75
C PRO A 100 -9.78 -18.42 8.51
N TYR A 101 -10.33 -17.56 7.65
CA TYR A 101 -11.07 -18.01 6.46
C TYR A 101 -10.10 -18.59 5.43
N LEU A 102 -10.48 -19.70 4.81
CA LEU A 102 -9.79 -20.22 3.63
C LEU A 102 -9.96 -19.27 2.46
N LEU A 103 -8.96 -19.21 1.59
CA LEU A 103 -9.03 -18.38 0.38
C LEU A 103 -10.15 -18.82 -0.56
N SER A 104 -10.51 -20.10 -0.54
CA SER A 104 -11.65 -20.65 -1.29
C SER A 104 -13.02 -20.19 -0.78
N ASP A 105 -13.12 -19.86 0.51
CA ASP A 105 -14.37 -19.38 1.14
C ASP A 105 -14.45 -17.84 1.15
N LEU A 106 -13.43 -17.16 0.63
CA LEU A 106 -13.38 -15.70 0.61
C LEU A 106 -14.30 -15.13 -0.47
N THR A 107 -15.53 -14.82 -0.08
CA THR A 107 -16.54 -14.23 -0.98
C THR A 107 -16.48 -12.70 -1.01
N ARG A 108 -16.98 -12.11 -2.11
CA ARG A 108 -17.09 -10.64 -2.25
C ARG A 108 -18.01 -10.04 -1.19
N ALA A 109 -19.11 -10.73 -0.88
CA ALA A 109 -20.08 -10.29 0.12
C ALA A 109 -19.43 -10.19 1.51
N LEU A 110 -18.64 -11.19 1.91
CA LEU A 110 -17.91 -11.19 3.17
C LEU A 110 -16.91 -10.01 3.25
N ILE A 111 -16.18 -9.73 2.17
CA ILE A 111 -15.26 -8.59 2.13
C ILE A 111 -16.00 -7.25 2.27
N ILE A 112 -17.15 -7.11 1.61
CA ILE A 112 -18.00 -5.91 1.70
C ILE A 112 -18.53 -5.72 3.13
N GLU A 113 -19.02 -6.79 3.75
CA GLU A 113 -19.49 -6.77 5.14
C GLU A 113 -18.39 -6.27 6.09
N ARG A 114 -17.17 -6.79 5.96
CA ARG A 114 -16.03 -6.34 6.78
C ARG A 114 -15.60 -4.92 6.44
N ARG A 115 -15.64 -4.50 5.17
CA ARG A 115 -15.40 -3.10 4.76
C ARG A 115 -16.38 -2.14 5.44
N ASP A 116 -17.66 -2.50 5.51
CA ASP A 116 -18.70 -1.64 6.08
C ASP A 116 -18.59 -1.59 7.62
N LYS A 117 -18.16 -2.69 8.25
CA LYS A 117 -17.71 -2.70 9.65
C LYS A 117 -16.52 -1.76 9.88
N LEU A 118 -15.53 -1.75 8.98
CA LEU A 118 -14.39 -0.82 9.08
C LEU A 118 -14.83 0.64 8.96
N LEU A 119 -15.74 0.93 8.03
CA LEU A 119 -16.26 2.27 7.80
C LEU A 119 -17.01 2.80 9.04
N SER A 120 -17.81 1.96 9.68
CA SER A 120 -18.54 2.30 10.91
C SER A 120 -17.66 2.32 12.16
N SER A 121 -16.48 1.68 12.14
CA SER A 121 -15.56 1.66 13.26
C SER A 121 -15.01 3.06 13.60
N ARG A 122 -14.90 3.36 14.90
CA ARG A 122 -14.24 4.57 15.37
C ARG A 122 -12.74 4.36 15.50
N ALA A 123 -11.94 5.25 14.90
CA ALA A 123 -10.51 5.26 15.15
C ALA A 123 -10.23 6.01 16.46
N ARG A 124 -9.25 5.55 17.25
CA ARG A 124 -8.86 6.22 18.51
C ARG A 124 -8.59 7.71 18.26
N GLY A 125 -9.39 8.57 18.90
CA GLY A 125 -9.27 10.03 18.83
C GLY A 125 -9.72 10.69 17.51
N ILE A 126 -10.21 9.92 16.53
CA ILE A 126 -10.52 10.43 15.17
C ILE A 126 -11.84 9.81 14.70
N GLY A 127 -12.96 10.22 15.30
CA GLY A 127 -14.33 10.00 14.82
C GLY A 127 -14.61 8.67 14.10
N GLN A 128 -15.50 8.70 13.10
CA GLN A 128 -15.63 7.62 12.10
C GLN A 128 -14.50 7.73 11.08
N ARG A 129 -14.06 6.59 10.53
CA ARG A 129 -13.02 6.57 9.49
C ARG A 129 -13.53 7.20 8.20
N SER A 130 -12.67 7.98 7.54
CA SER A 130 -13.01 8.55 6.23
C SER A 130 -13.05 7.46 5.14
N PRO A 131 -13.88 7.62 4.08
CA PRO A 131 -13.91 6.72 2.93
C PRO A 131 -12.51 6.50 2.30
N ALA A 132 -11.73 7.56 2.18
CA ALA A 132 -10.35 7.50 1.68
C ALA A 132 -9.44 6.61 2.54
N THR A 133 -9.68 6.58 3.86
CA THR A 133 -8.95 5.67 4.76
C THR A 133 -9.34 4.22 4.48
N VAL A 134 -10.64 3.92 4.41
CA VAL A 134 -11.16 2.57 4.12
C VAL A 134 -10.69 2.07 2.75
N ASN A 135 -10.70 2.92 1.73
CA ASN A 135 -10.18 2.57 0.40
C ASN A 135 -8.69 2.18 0.43
N ARG A 136 -7.87 2.76 1.33
CA ARG A 136 -6.47 2.31 1.51
C ARG A 136 -6.37 0.91 2.11
N TYR A 137 -7.25 0.55 3.05
CA TYR A 137 -7.33 -0.84 3.55
C TYR A 137 -7.73 -1.79 2.43
N MET A 138 -8.73 -1.42 1.63
CA MET A 138 -9.18 -2.22 0.48
C MET A 138 -8.07 -2.39 -0.56
N LEU A 139 -7.32 -1.33 -0.86
CA LEU A 139 -6.20 -1.37 -1.79
C LEU A 139 -5.08 -2.32 -1.31
N ALA A 140 -4.76 -2.30 -0.02
CA ALA A 140 -3.73 -3.17 0.55
C ALA A 140 -4.10 -4.65 0.43
N LEU A 141 -5.33 -5.02 0.83
CA LEU A 141 -5.82 -6.40 0.70
C LEU A 141 -5.94 -6.80 -0.78
N GLY A 142 -6.49 -5.93 -1.61
CA GLY A 142 -6.68 -6.16 -3.04
C GLY A 142 -5.35 -6.44 -3.73
N HIS A 143 -4.28 -5.69 -3.41
CA HIS A 143 -2.96 -5.96 -3.96
C HIS A 143 -2.41 -7.32 -3.50
N ALA A 144 -2.53 -7.67 -2.21
CA ALA A 144 -2.09 -8.97 -1.70
C ALA A 144 -2.82 -10.15 -2.40
N LEU A 145 -4.13 -10.02 -2.62
CA LEU A 145 -4.93 -11.01 -3.36
C LEU A 145 -4.55 -11.08 -4.84
N THR A 146 -4.20 -9.95 -5.47
CA THR A 146 -3.70 -9.94 -6.85
C THR A 146 -2.38 -10.71 -6.97
N ILE A 147 -1.44 -10.52 -6.05
CA ILE A 147 -0.19 -11.27 -6.02
C ILE A 147 -0.46 -12.76 -5.80
N ALA A 148 -1.36 -13.10 -4.86
CA ALA A 148 -1.74 -14.48 -4.62
C ALA A 148 -2.39 -15.16 -5.85
N ALA A 149 -3.15 -14.41 -6.65
CA ALA A 149 -3.76 -14.92 -7.88
C ALA A 149 -2.75 -15.08 -9.02
N ASN A 150 -1.90 -14.07 -9.23
CA ASN A 150 -1.08 -13.95 -10.43
C ASN A 150 0.32 -14.55 -10.28
N GLU A 151 0.95 -14.40 -9.11
CA GLU A 151 2.34 -14.82 -8.89
C GLU A 151 2.41 -16.14 -8.12
N TRP A 152 1.52 -16.37 -7.15
CA TRP A 152 1.57 -17.57 -6.32
C TRP A 152 0.58 -18.66 -6.75
N GLU A 153 -0.38 -18.29 -7.61
CA GLU A 153 -1.45 -19.17 -8.08
C GLU A 153 -2.28 -19.84 -6.98
N TRP A 154 -2.35 -19.21 -5.79
CA TRP A 154 -3.10 -19.69 -4.64
C TRP A 154 -4.61 -19.56 -4.82
N ILE A 155 -5.04 -18.62 -5.67
CA ILE A 155 -6.44 -18.40 -6.03
C ILE A 155 -6.57 -18.21 -7.54
N HIS A 156 -7.74 -18.55 -8.08
CA HIS A 156 -8.01 -18.40 -9.50
C HIS A 156 -8.14 -16.93 -9.93
N GLU A 157 -8.91 -16.16 -9.15
CA GLU A 157 -9.13 -14.73 -9.41
C GLU A 157 -9.14 -13.95 -8.11
N ASN A 158 -8.81 -12.66 -8.18
CA ASN A 158 -8.97 -11.77 -7.05
C ASN A 158 -10.46 -11.46 -6.81
N PRO A 159 -11.04 -11.86 -5.65
CA PRO A 159 -12.46 -11.61 -5.38
C PRO A 159 -12.80 -10.12 -5.33
N MET A 160 -11.83 -9.24 -5.07
CA MET A 160 -12.04 -7.80 -4.98
C MET A 160 -12.12 -7.09 -6.33
N ARG A 161 -11.89 -7.77 -7.46
CA ARG A 161 -11.83 -7.15 -8.80
C ARG A 161 -13.08 -6.37 -9.18
N LYS A 162 -14.26 -6.77 -8.68
CA LYS A 162 -15.56 -6.13 -8.96
C LYS A 162 -16.10 -5.29 -7.80
N ILE A 163 -15.28 -5.04 -6.77
CA ILE A 163 -15.70 -4.20 -5.64
C ILE A 163 -15.31 -2.76 -5.95
N SER A 164 -16.32 -1.90 -6.07
CA SER A 164 -16.11 -0.46 -6.24
C SER A 164 -15.56 0.17 -4.96
N ASN A 165 -14.67 1.14 -5.13
CA ASN A 165 -14.21 1.99 -4.04
C ASN A 165 -15.37 2.82 -3.48
N LEU A 166 -15.27 3.17 -2.20
CA LEU A 166 -16.21 4.10 -1.59
C LEU A 166 -16.00 5.50 -2.19
N PRO A 167 -17.08 6.28 -2.37
CA PRO A 167 -16.96 7.64 -2.89
C PRO A 167 -16.15 8.51 -1.93
N GLU A 168 -15.12 9.16 -2.47
CA GLU A 168 -14.29 10.10 -1.71
C GLU A 168 -14.80 11.53 -1.94
N PRO A 169 -14.91 12.35 -0.89
CA PRO A 169 -15.26 13.75 -1.06
C PRO A 169 -14.19 14.42 -1.93
N ARG A 170 -14.62 15.39 -2.77
CA ARG A 170 -13.68 16.17 -3.58
C ARG A 170 -12.64 16.79 -2.66
N GLY A 171 -11.36 16.63 -3.02
CA GLY A 171 -10.26 17.23 -2.28
C GLY A 171 -10.47 18.73 -2.10
N ARG A 172 -10.02 19.28 -0.98
CA ARG A 172 -10.13 20.71 -0.72
C ARG A 172 -9.20 21.46 -1.68
N ILE A 173 -9.77 22.20 -2.62
CA ILE A 173 -9.03 23.18 -3.41
C ILE A 173 -9.04 24.49 -2.61
N ARG A 174 -7.98 24.74 -1.86
CA ARG A 174 -7.77 25.97 -1.09
C ARG A 174 -6.35 26.47 -1.35
N CYS A 175 -6.25 27.75 -1.66
CA CYS A 175 -5.01 28.50 -1.71
C CYS A 175 -5.05 29.58 -0.62
N LEU A 176 -3.88 30.09 -0.24
CA LEU A 176 -3.79 31.25 0.64
C LEU A 176 -4.25 32.49 -0.12
N SER A 177 -5.05 33.36 0.51
CA SER A 177 -5.21 34.73 0.02
C SER A 177 -3.91 35.52 0.24
N ASP A 178 -3.81 36.72 -0.35
CA ASP A 178 -2.64 37.57 -0.15
C ASP A 178 -2.51 38.00 1.34
N GLU A 179 -3.63 38.29 2.00
CA GLU A 179 -3.66 38.64 3.44
C GLU A 179 -3.30 37.43 4.32
N GLU A 180 -3.75 36.22 3.96
CA GLU A 180 -3.36 34.99 4.66
C GLU A 180 -1.87 34.68 4.47
N ARG A 181 -1.33 34.93 3.27
CA ARG A 181 0.09 34.77 2.97
C ARG A 181 0.94 35.74 3.80
N GLU A 182 0.55 37.01 3.88
CA GLU A 182 1.27 38.01 4.68
C GLU A 182 1.26 37.65 6.16
N ARG A 183 0.08 37.32 6.71
CA ARG A 183 -0.03 36.85 8.10
C ARG A 183 0.80 35.61 8.38
N LEU A 184 0.83 34.65 7.45
CA LEU A 184 1.65 33.45 7.57
C LEU A 184 3.14 33.80 7.63
N LEU A 185 3.60 34.67 6.73
CA LEU A 185 5.01 35.06 6.68
C LEU A 185 5.42 35.80 7.94
N GLU A 186 4.58 36.70 8.46
CA GLU A 186 4.86 37.42 9.70
C GLU A 186 4.91 36.48 10.91
N ALA A 187 3.99 35.54 10.99
CA ALA A 187 3.99 34.52 12.04
C ALA A 187 5.25 33.62 11.94
N CYS A 188 5.73 33.33 10.73
CA CYS A 188 6.98 32.59 10.53
C CYS A 188 8.22 33.37 10.97
N LYS A 189 8.27 34.70 10.80
CA LYS A 189 9.38 35.54 11.28
C LYS A 189 9.44 35.58 12.81
N ALA A 190 8.27 35.61 13.47
CA ALA A 190 8.17 35.57 14.92
C ALA A 190 8.45 34.19 15.54
N SER A 191 8.66 33.15 14.71
CA SER A 191 8.93 31.81 15.18
C SER A 191 10.27 31.73 15.91
N THR A 192 10.32 30.91 16.95
CA THR A 192 11.58 30.57 17.64
C THR A 192 12.58 29.83 16.74
N ASN A 193 12.11 29.30 15.60
CA ASN A 193 12.98 28.65 14.63
C ASN A 193 13.44 29.61 13.53
N PRO A 194 14.76 29.85 13.39
CA PRO A 194 15.29 30.79 12.40
C PRO A 194 15.10 30.33 10.95
N TYR A 195 14.84 29.05 10.70
CA TYR A 195 14.73 28.48 9.36
C TYR A 195 13.29 28.47 8.83
N LEU A 196 12.27 28.59 9.70
CA LEU A 196 10.88 28.43 9.30
C LEU A 196 10.47 29.46 8.24
N HIS A 197 10.84 30.72 8.45
CA HIS A 197 10.57 31.78 7.49
C HIS A 197 11.18 31.50 6.11
N THR A 198 12.49 31.22 6.06
CA THR A 198 13.20 30.90 4.81
C THR A 198 12.60 29.68 4.10
N LEU A 199 12.26 28.63 4.85
CA LEU A 199 11.64 27.42 4.30
C LEU A 199 10.26 27.72 3.68
N VAL A 200 9.44 28.53 4.34
CA VAL A 200 8.09 28.88 3.85
C VAL A 200 8.17 29.78 2.62
N VAL A 201 9.05 30.79 2.62
CA VAL A 201 9.29 31.65 1.44
C VAL A 201 9.75 30.80 0.25
N LEU A 202 10.66 29.85 0.48
CA LEU A 202 11.13 28.95 -0.57
C LEU A 202 10.01 28.05 -1.10
N ALA A 203 9.14 27.53 -0.23
CA ALA A 203 7.98 26.73 -0.62
C ALA A 203 6.98 27.52 -1.47
N LEU A 204 6.67 28.76 -1.07
CA LEU A 204 5.77 29.65 -1.81
C LEU A 204 6.35 30.06 -3.16
N SER A 205 7.66 30.29 -3.23
CA SER A 205 8.33 30.76 -4.45
C SER A 205 8.55 29.65 -5.49
N THR A 206 8.82 28.42 -5.04
CA THR A 206 9.22 27.31 -5.93
C THR A 206 8.13 26.26 -6.16
N GLY A 207 7.08 26.24 -5.33
CA GLY A 207 6.07 25.19 -5.33
C GLY A 207 6.61 23.80 -4.97
N ALA A 208 7.79 23.73 -4.35
CA ALA A 208 8.42 22.48 -3.96
C ALA A 208 7.68 21.81 -2.80
N ARG A 209 7.73 20.46 -2.74
CA ARG A 209 7.10 19.76 -1.62
C ARG A 209 7.92 19.97 -0.36
N TYR A 210 7.25 20.14 0.78
CA TYR A 210 7.92 20.25 2.09
C TYR A 210 9.00 19.17 2.31
N GLY A 211 8.69 17.90 1.99
CA GLY A 211 9.63 16.79 2.16
C GLY A 211 10.84 16.81 1.24
N GLU A 212 10.78 17.55 0.13
CA GLU A 212 11.91 17.81 -0.77
C GLU A 212 12.78 18.93 -0.17
N LEU A 213 12.15 20.04 0.25
CA LEU A 213 12.85 21.20 0.79
C LEU A 213 13.60 20.93 2.10
N VAL A 214 13.01 20.20 3.06
CA VAL A 214 13.69 19.95 4.34
C VAL A 214 14.90 19.02 4.22
N LYS A 215 15.02 18.28 3.11
CA LYS A 215 16.16 17.39 2.84
C LYS A 215 17.21 18.03 1.93
N LEU A 216 16.99 19.29 1.54
CA LEU A 216 17.87 20.01 0.64
C LEU A 216 19.26 20.15 1.24
N ARG A 217 20.29 19.94 0.41
CA ARG A 217 21.70 20.10 0.76
C ARG A 217 22.28 21.34 0.09
N TRP A 218 23.35 21.89 0.66
CA TRP A 218 24.03 23.04 0.07
C TRP A 218 24.59 22.74 -1.31
N ASN A 219 25.06 21.50 -1.54
CA ASN A 219 25.54 21.03 -2.84
C ASN A 219 24.44 20.88 -3.90
N ASP A 220 23.15 20.90 -3.50
CA ASP A 220 22.04 20.87 -4.45
C ASP A 220 21.78 22.26 -5.08
N ILE A 221 22.45 23.31 -4.58
CA ILE A 221 22.25 24.71 -5.01
C ILE A 221 23.39 25.13 -5.94
N ASP A 222 23.03 25.46 -7.17
CA ASP A 222 23.92 26.11 -8.12
C ASP A 222 23.70 27.63 -8.02
N TRP A 223 24.66 28.31 -7.40
CA TRP A 223 24.60 29.76 -7.14
C TRP A 223 24.82 30.60 -8.40
N ASP A 224 25.59 30.09 -9.37
CA ASP A 224 25.84 30.79 -10.63
C ASP A 224 24.58 30.80 -11.49
N ARG A 225 23.92 29.64 -11.59
CA ARG A 225 22.66 29.48 -12.33
C ARG A 225 21.44 29.88 -11.52
N LYS A 226 21.59 30.09 -10.21
CA LYS A 226 20.51 30.42 -9.27
C LYS A 226 19.40 29.37 -9.29
N VAL A 227 19.76 28.09 -9.24
CA VAL A 227 18.81 26.97 -9.26
C VAL A 227 19.08 25.95 -8.16
N ILE A 228 18.01 25.36 -7.64
CA ILE A 228 18.06 24.18 -6.79
C ILE A 228 17.81 22.93 -7.64
N THR A 229 18.65 21.91 -7.48
CA THR A 229 18.47 20.60 -8.11
C THR A 229 17.84 19.61 -7.14
N LEU A 230 16.63 19.15 -7.42
CA LEU A 230 16.01 18.07 -6.67
C LEU A 230 16.36 16.72 -7.29
N HIS A 231 17.20 15.94 -6.59
CA HIS A 231 17.66 14.63 -7.06
C HIS A 231 16.68 13.48 -6.78
N ASP A 232 16.00 13.51 -5.62
CA ASP A 232 15.22 12.37 -5.11
C ASP A 232 13.73 12.73 -5.04
N THR A 233 13.13 12.96 -6.21
CA THR A 233 11.69 13.26 -6.29
C THR A 233 10.88 11.97 -6.19
N LYS A 234 9.62 12.07 -5.71
CA LYS A 234 8.67 10.95 -5.62
C LYS A 234 8.46 10.22 -6.97
N ASN A 235 8.79 10.88 -8.08
CA ASN A 235 8.65 10.38 -9.45
C ASN A 235 9.99 9.97 -10.12
N LYS A 236 11.12 9.97 -9.39
CA LYS A 236 12.47 9.66 -9.89
C LYS A 236 13.00 10.59 -11.01
N GLU A 237 12.32 11.68 -11.31
CA GLU A 237 12.78 12.67 -12.26
C GLU A 237 13.50 13.81 -11.54
N ARG A 238 14.65 14.22 -12.08
CA ARG A 238 15.36 15.41 -11.59
C ARG A 238 14.55 16.65 -11.96
N ARG A 239 14.36 17.56 -11.00
CA ARG A 239 13.67 18.83 -11.24
C ARG A 239 14.55 19.99 -10.80
N LEU A 240 14.66 20.99 -11.64
CA LEU A 240 15.30 22.26 -11.31
C LEU A 240 14.24 23.24 -10.78
N LEU A 241 14.56 23.94 -9.71
CA LEU A 241 13.74 25.00 -9.14
C LEU A 241 14.52 26.32 -9.24
N PRO A 242 14.05 27.29 -10.03
CA PRO A 242 14.64 28.62 -10.07
C PRO A 242 14.54 29.32 -8.70
N LEU A 243 15.64 29.93 -8.27
CA LEU A 243 15.67 30.84 -7.13
C LEU A 243 15.56 32.27 -7.64
N MET A 244 14.49 32.97 -7.26
CA MET A 244 14.17 34.30 -7.78
C MET A 244 13.98 35.29 -6.64
N HIS A 245 14.46 36.53 -6.85
CA HIS A 245 14.22 37.69 -5.97
C HIS A 245 14.51 37.39 -4.49
N TYR A 246 13.52 37.66 -3.63
CA TYR A 246 13.61 37.54 -2.18
C TYR A 246 14.01 36.14 -1.69
N ALA A 247 13.58 35.07 -2.39
CA ALA A 247 13.96 33.72 -2.02
C ALA A 247 15.47 33.48 -2.20
N LEU A 248 16.07 34.07 -3.24
CA LEU A 248 17.52 34.00 -3.46
C LEU A 248 18.27 34.77 -2.37
N GLU A 249 17.85 36.00 -2.06
CA GLU A 249 18.48 36.83 -1.02
C GLU A 249 18.48 36.16 0.35
N LEU A 250 17.36 35.55 0.73
CA LEU A 250 17.25 34.78 1.97
C LEU A 250 18.17 33.56 1.96
N MET A 251 18.26 32.85 0.83
CA MET A 251 19.12 31.68 0.70
C MET A 251 20.60 32.06 0.74
N GLU A 252 21.02 33.16 0.12
CA GLU A 252 22.39 33.67 0.19
C GLU A 252 22.76 34.10 1.62
N THR A 253 21.86 34.81 2.30
CA THR A 253 22.03 35.21 3.70
C THR A 253 22.18 33.98 4.59
N HIS A 254 21.31 32.98 4.39
CA HIS A 254 21.35 31.72 5.11
C HIS A 254 22.62 30.92 4.81
N HIS A 255 23.09 30.94 3.56
CA HIS A 255 24.34 30.28 3.17
C HIS A 255 25.57 30.89 3.85
N LYS A 256 25.60 32.22 4.02
CA LYS A 256 26.68 32.92 4.75
C LYS A 256 26.67 32.58 6.23
N ALA A 257 25.49 32.39 6.83
CA ALA A 257 25.31 32.03 8.24
C ALA A 257 25.28 30.51 8.50
N ARG A 258 25.64 29.68 7.50
CA ARG A 258 25.48 28.22 7.58
C ARG A 258 26.39 27.58 8.62
N ILE A 259 25.93 26.47 9.18
CA ILE A 259 26.71 25.61 10.06
C ILE A 259 27.61 24.72 9.20
N LEU A 260 28.92 24.96 9.20
CA LEU A 260 29.89 24.20 8.38
C LEU A 260 29.94 22.71 8.70
N ALA A 261 29.51 22.31 9.90
CA ALA A 261 29.41 20.91 10.31
C ALA A 261 28.20 20.16 9.69
N SER A 262 27.35 20.84 8.90
CA SER A 262 26.21 20.23 8.22
C SER A 262 26.16 20.61 6.74
N ASP A 263 25.92 19.61 5.90
CA ASP A 263 25.62 19.79 4.48
C ASP A 263 24.12 20.08 4.25
N LEU A 264 23.26 19.93 5.26
CA LEU A 264 21.84 20.25 5.13
C LEU A 264 21.61 21.76 5.16
N VAL A 265 20.70 22.22 4.30
CA VAL A 265 20.22 23.61 4.33
C VAL A 265 19.42 23.85 5.62
N PHE A 266 18.60 22.90 6.06
CA PHE A 266 17.75 23.04 7.24
C PHE A 266 18.01 21.92 8.28
N PRO A 267 19.15 21.97 9.00
CA PRO A 267 19.52 20.93 9.96
C PRO A 267 18.70 21.01 11.25
N SER A 268 18.48 19.87 11.90
CA SER A 268 17.86 19.82 13.24
C SER A 268 18.82 20.40 14.29
N PRO A 269 18.35 21.28 15.21
CA PRO A 269 19.18 21.80 16.30
C PRO A 269 19.79 20.71 17.20
N SER A 270 19.07 19.60 17.36
CA SER A 270 19.50 18.45 18.18
C SER A 270 20.41 17.45 17.44
N ASN A 271 20.41 17.47 16.10
CA ASN A 271 21.23 16.56 15.29
C ASN A 271 21.44 17.16 13.90
N LEU A 272 22.64 17.69 13.68
CA LEU A 272 23.02 18.37 12.46
C LEU A 272 23.05 17.46 11.21
N MET A 273 23.03 16.14 11.38
CA MET A 273 22.97 15.17 10.27
C MET A 273 21.54 14.81 9.86
N ARG A 274 20.53 15.31 10.57
CA ARG A 274 19.12 15.05 10.28
C ARG A 274 18.40 16.32 9.84
N PRO A 275 17.50 16.22 8.85
CA PRO A 275 16.55 17.27 8.54
C PRO A 275 15.80 17.72 9.80
N TRP A 276 15.60 19.02 9.91
CA TRP A 276 14.74 19.55 10.94
C TRP A 276 13.29 19.04 10.80
N ASN A 277 12.65 18.77 11.93
CA ASN A 277 11.24 18.37 11.99
C ASN A 277 10.35 19.59 12.25
N SER A 278 9.70 20.13 11.22
CA SER A 278 8.88 21.33 11.37
C SER A 278 7.61 21.13 12.18
N ARG A 279 7.17 19.89 12.45
CA ARG A 279 5.88 19.64 13.12
C ARG A 279 5.80 20.24 14.51
N THR A 280 6.93 20.42 15.21
CA THR A 280 6.98 21.01 16.54
C THR A 280 6.86 22.54 16.52
N SER A 281 7.32 23.21 15.45
CA SER A 281 7.29 24.69 15.40
C SER A 281 6.00 25.26 14.81
N TRP A 282 5.21 24.46 14.10
CA TRP A 282 3.84 24.88 13.75
C TRP A 282 2.94 25.02 14.99
N VAL A 283 3.26 24.33 16.10
CA VAL A 283 2.50 24.41 17.36
C VAL A 283 2.74 25.72 18.12
N SER A 284 3.88 26.40 17.88
CA SER A 284 4.18 27.68 18.52
C SER A 284 3.78 28.90 17.69
N VAL A 285 3.34 28.69 16.44
CA VAL A 285 3.04 29.74 15.45
C VAL A 285 1.52 29.84 15.17
N LEU A 286 0.75 28.81 15.51
CA LEU A 286 -0.71 28.73 15.43
C LEU A 286 -1.33 28.68 16.82
#